data_AF-A0AAX4PDP1-F1
#
_entry.id   AF-A0AAX4PDP1-F1
#
_cell.length_a   1.000
_cell.length_b   1.000
_cell.length_c   1.000
_cell.angle_alpha   90.00
_cell.angle_beta   90.00
_cell.angle_gamma   90.00
#
_symmetry.space_group_name_H-M   'P 1'
#
loop_
_entity.id
_entity.type
_entity.pdbx_description
1 polymer ?
#
loop_
_entity_poly.entity_id
_entity_poly.type
_entity_poly.pdbx_seq_one_letter_code
_entity_poly.pdbx_strand_id
1 'polypeptide(L)'
;MVTLGDVAAEGEAAEEETMAAPLDTSGNTTAKEQTEPKENEVKLRVYDEGTQTEKEFFCDTKLLLAHMSYFKKYLNESDDTDILIHCDIYVFTWLMRYVKAQQREDLPALNDENCLPVLIASNFLEMATLVSECVSYIARRFLRLLRMPTDLNFLTQDLVRQLAEECTVETLEDVWREVEEPGRRPRGHKPGER
;
A
#
# COMPACT_ATOMS: atom_id res chain seq x y z
N MET A 1 8.17 -4.68 3.25
CA MET A 1 7.59 -5.87 2.60
C MET A 1 6.18 -6.04 3.17
N VAL A 2 5.16 -6.31 2.35
CA VAL A 2 3.80 -6.49 2.87
C VAL A 2 3.65 -7.93 3.34
N THR A 3 3.24 -8.16 4.58
CA THR A 3 2.91 -9.49 5.10
C THR A 3 1.62 -9.44 5.90
N LEU A 4 0.78 -10.47 5.80
CA LEU A 4 -0.39 -10.60 6.68
C LEU A 4 0.07 -11.12 8.04
N GLY A 5 -0.38 -10.45 9.10
CA GLY A 5 -0.35 -11.00 10.47
C GLY A 5 -1.48 -11.99 10.65
N ASP A 6 -1.35 -12.92 11.61
CA ASP A 6 -2.38 -13.93 11.88
C ASP A 6 -3.76 -13.29 12.13
N VAL A 7 -4.78 -13.87 11.48
CA VAL A 7 -6.18 -13.44 11.59
C VAL A 7 -6.67 -13.76 13.01
N ALA A 8 -6.74 -12.75 13.86
CA ALA A 8 -7.35 -12.87 15.17
C ALA A 8 -8.88 -12.76 15.02
N ALA A 9 -9.54 -13.91 14.89
CA ALA A 9 -10.98 -14.00 15.06
C ALA A 9 -11.29 -13.97 16.57
N GLU A 10 -11.39 -12.78 17.15
CA GLU A 10 -11.90 -12.60 18.51
C GLU A 10 -13.38 -12.22 18.44
N GLY A 11 -14.23 -13.21 18.72
CA GLY A 11 -15.64 -12.99 19.03
C GLY A 11 -15.89 -13.26 20.51
N GLU A 12 -16.33 -12.26 21.26
CA GLU A 12 -16.97 -12.48 22.56
C GLU A 12 -18.16 -11.53 22.72
N ALA A 13 -19.33 -12.15 22.94
CA ALA A 13 -20.61 -11.51 23.17
C ALA A 13 -20.93 -11.49 24.67
N ALA A 14 -21.52 -10.38 25.15
CA ALA A 14 -22.36 -10.37 26.35
C ALA A 14 -23.37 -9.20 26.32
N GLU A 15 -24.65 -9.57 26.29
CA GLU A 15 -25.89 -8.85 26.71
C GLU A 15 -25.78 -8.33 28.17
N GLU A 16 -26.58 -7.45 28.78
CA GLU A 16 -27.75 -6.58 28.51
C GLU A 16 -27.88 -5.68 29.79
N GLU A 17 -28.43 -4.46 29.69
CA GLU A 17 -29.48 -3.90 30.58
C GLU A 17 -29.58 -2.35 30.60
N THR A 18 -30.82 -1.91 30.76
CA THR A 18 -31.51 -0.64 30.51
C THR A 18 -31.22 0.54 31.47
N MET A 19 -31.43 1.80 31.01
CA MET A 19 -32.45 2.75 31.52
C MET A 19 -32.27 4.24 31.09
N ALA A 20 -33.40 4.84 30.68
CA ALA A 20 -33.88 6.22 30.91
C ALA A 20 -33.23 7.47 30.25
N ALA A 21 -34.09 8.26 29.57
CA ALA A 21 -33.94 9.68 29.21
C ALA A 21 -34.50 10.59 30.36
N PRO A 22 -34.34 11.95 30.43
CA PRO A 22 -34.69 12.91 29.36
C PRO A 22 -33.86 14.23 29.22
N LEU A 23 -34.23 14.98 28.16
CA LEU A 23 -33.90 16.33 27.63
C LEU A 23 -33.27 17.44 28.52
N ASP A 24 -32.34 18.25 27.95
CA ASP A 24 -32.52 19.68 27.57
C ASP A 24 -31.26 20.35 26.94
N THR A 25 -31.50 21.00 25.80
CA THR A 25 -30.97 22.23 25.16
C THR A 25 -29.48 22.71 25.18
N SER A 26 -29.08 23.13 23.96
CA SER A 26 -28.15 24.23 23.61
C SER A 26 -26.65 23.98 23.46
N GLY A 27 -26.15 24.20 22.24
CA GLY A 27 -24.83 24.83 22.03
C GLY A 27 -23.83 24.11 21.11
N ASN A 28 -23.84 24.49 19.84
CA ASN A 28 -22.68 24.69 18.95
C ASN A 28 -21.66 23.55 18.68
N THR A 29 -21.05 23.64 17.48
CA THR A 29 -19.70 23.17 17.09
C THR A 29 -19.62 21.94 16.18
N THR A 30 -19.03 22.20 15.00
CA THR A 30 -18.26 21.30 14.11
C THR A 30 -18.99 20.10 13.50
N ALA A 31 -19.18 20.20 12.17
CA ALA A 31 -19.35 19.07 11.28
C ALA A 31 -18.17 18.09 11.45
N LYS A 32 -18.37 17.07 12.28
CA LYS A 32 -17.65 15.81 12.20
C LYS A 32 -18.53 14.90 11.36
N GLU A 33 -18.02 14.55 10.19
CA GLU A 33 -18.58 13.49 9.35
C GLU A 33 -18.39 12.17 10.10
N GLN A 34 -19.36 11.85 10.96
CA GLN A 34 -19.55 10.53 11.52
C GLN A 34 -20.31 9.72 10.48
N THR A 35 -19.58 8.97 9.68
CA THR A 35 -20.18 7.96 8.80
C THR A 35 -20.44 6.73 9.66
N GLU A 36 -21.71 6.40 9.87
CA GLU A 36 -22.11 5.12 10.49
C GLU A 36 -21.48 3.95 9.69
N PRO A 37 -21.02 2.88 10.36
CA PRO A 37 -20.41 1.74 9.68
C PRO A 37 -21.44 1.13 8.73
N LYS A 38 -21.13 1.16 7.43
CA LYS A 38 -21.98 0.52 6.42
C LYS A 38 -21.84 -1.00 6.59
N GLU A 39 -22.93 -1.74 6.47
CA GLU A 39 -23.01 -3.22 6.62
C GLU A 39 -22.05 -4.04 5.72
N ASN A 40 -21.21 -3.40 4.90
CA ASN A 40 -20.30 -4.02 3.93
C ASN A 40 -18.86 -3.48 4.05
N GLU A 41 -18.48 -2.91 5.18
CA GLU A 41 -17.16 -2.31 5.39
C GLU A 41 -16.22 -3.25 6.16
N VAL A 42 -15.02 -3.47 5.63
CA VAL A 42 -13.96 -4.26 6.28
C VAL A 42 -12.97 -3.35 7.01
N LYS A 43 -12.55 -3.78 8.21
CA LYS A 43 -11.51 -3.11 9.00
C LYS A 43 -10.13 -3.72 8.72
N LEU A 44 -9.23 -2.88 8.26
CA LEU A 44 -7.83 -3.20 7.95
C LEU A 44 -6.93 -2.48 8.95
N ARG A 45 -6.27 -3.23 9.83
CA ARG A 45 -5.22 -2.72 10.72
C ARG A 45 -3.88 -2.84 10.02
N VAL A 46 -3.17 -1.72 9.87
CA VAL A 46 -1.84 -1.72 9.26
C VAL A 46 -0.81 -1.36 10.31
N TYR A 47 0.10 -2.29 10.57
CA TYR A 47 1.23 -2.14 11.46
C TYR A 47 2.50 -1.85 10.66
N ASP A 48 3.11 -0.71 10.93
CA ASP A 48 4.39 -0.30 10.36
C ASP A 48 5.52 -0.73 11.29
N GLU A 49 6.29 -1.72 10.85
CA GLU A 49 7.43 -2.24 11.62
C GLU A 49 8.57 -1.23 11.75
N GLY A 50 8.72 -0.31 10.79
CA GLY A 50 9.78 0.69 10.78
C GLY A 50 9.53 1.79 11.82
N THR A 51 8.29 2.25 11.92
CA THR A 51 7.90 3.29 12.89
C THR A 51 7.33 2.71 14.18
N GLN A 52 7.05 1.40 14.24
CA GLN A 52 6.40 0.70 15.36
C GLN A 52 5.04 1.30 15.71
N THR A 53 4.27 1.69 14.68
CA THR A 53 2.94 2.30 14.83
C THR A 53 1.88 1.52 14.08
N GLU A 54 0.64 1.59 14.54
CA GLU A 54 -0.53 1.00 13.87
C GLU A 54 -1.49 2.08 13.40
N LYS A 55 -2.18 1.84 12.28
CA LYS A 55 -3.27 2.67 11.79
C LYS A 55 -4.41 1.82 11.24
N GLU A 56 -5.64 2.21 11.56
CA GLU A 56 -6.84 1.56 11.07
C GLU A 56 -7.33 2.20 9.76
N PHE A 57 -7.81 1.37 8.85
CA PHE A 57 -8.46 1.75 7.61
C PHE A 57 -9.76 0.99 7.49
N PHE A 58 -10.78 1.66 6.95
CA PHE A 58 -12.08 1.07 6.68
C PHE A 58 -12.36 1.17 5.19
N CYS A 59 -12.87 0.11 4.56
CA CYS A 59 -13.15 0.10 3.13
C CYS A 59 -14.33 -0.81 2.79
N ASP A 60 -15.12 -0.45 1.80
CA ASP A 60 -16.15 -1.35 1.28
C ASP A 60 -15.51 -2.64 0.75
N THR A 61 -16.00 -3.80 1.21
CA THR A 61 -15.43 -5.12 0.89
C THR A 61 -15.44 -5.39 -0.60
N LYS A 62 -16.50 -5.01 -1.33
CA LYS A 62 -16.59 -5.22 -2.78
C LYS A 62 -15.57 -4.36 -3.51
N LEU A 63 -15.43 -3.11 -3.11
CA LEU A 63 -14.42 -2.21 -3.66
C LEU A 63 -13.01 -2.72 -3.40
N LEU A 64 -12.71 -3.18 -2.18
CA LEU A 64 -11.42 -3.73 -1.82
C LEU A 64 -11.09 -4.96 -2.69
N LEU A 65 -12.01 -5.93 -2.79
CA LEU A 65 -11.81 -7.16 -3.56
C LEU A 65 -11.76 -6.93 -5.08
N ALA A 66 -12.35 -5.83 -5.58
CA ALA A 66 -12.25 -5.44 -6.98
C ALA A 66 -10.85 -4.95 -7.34
N HIS A 67 -10.16 -4.26 -6.41
CA HIS A 67 -8.83 -3.71 -6.64
C HIS A 67 -7.68 -4.59 -6.13
N MET A 68 -7.89 -5.35 -5.06
CA MET A 68 -6.86 -6.14 -4.36
C MET A 68 -7.31 -7.61 -4.28
N SER A 69 -7.09 -8.37 -5.35
CA SER A 69 -7.58 -9.76 -5.44
C SER A 69 -6.93 -10.70 -4.43
N TYR A 70 -5.77 -10.32 -3.88
CA TYR A 70 -5.10 -11.08 -2.83
C TYR A 70 -6.02 -11.39 -1.64
N PHE A 71 -6.88 -10.44 -1.25
CA PHE A 71 -7.80 -10.61 -0.12
C PHE A 71 -8.96 -11.58 -0.40
N LYS A 72 -9.22 -11.95 -1.67
CA LYS A 72 -10.27 -12.95 -2.01
C LYS A 72 -10.01 -14.33 -1.39
N LYS A 73 -8.77 -14.60 -0.97
CA LYS A 73 -8.39 -15.86 -0.31
C LYS A 73 -8.74 -15.86 1.18
N TYR A 74 -8.98 -14.68 1.76
CA TYR A 74 -9.10 -14.48 3.21
C TYR A 74 -10.43 -13.84 3.63
N LEU A 75 -11.12 -13.17 2.72
CA LEU A 75 -12.42 -12.53 2.97
C LEU A 75 -13.52 -13.16 2.10
N ASN A 76 -14.66 -13.46 2.70
CA ASN A 76 -15.93 -13.65 2.01
C ASN A 76 -16.82 -12.41 2.14
N GLU A 77 -17.87 -12.30 1.30
CA GLU A 77 -18.75 -11.12 1.23
C GLU A 77 -19.50 -10.78 2.52
N SER A 78 -19.50 -11.68 3.52
CA SER A 78 -20.22 -11.60 4.79
C SER A 78 -19.33 -11.57 6.03
N ASP A 79 -18.01 -11.48 5.86
CA ASP A 79 -17.07 -11.63 6.96
C ASP A 79 -16.78 -10.27 7.63
N ASP A 80 -17.27 -10.09 8.87
CA ASP A 80 -16.78 -9.07 9.83
C ASP A 80 -15.39 -9.51 10.34
N THR A 81 -14.38 -9.45 9.48
CA THR A 81 -13.02 -9.87 9.82
C THR A 81 -12.07 -8.69 9.89
N ASP A 82 -11.41 -8.55 11.04
CA ASP A 82 -10.30 -7.65 11.24
C ASP A 82 -9.02 -8.25 10.63
N ILE A 83 -8.47 -7.59 9.62
CA ILE A 83 -7.22 -8.02 8.99
C ILE A 83 -6.05 -7.21 9.54
N LEU A 84 -4.99 -7.88 10.00
CA LEU A 84 -3.72 -7.24 10.33
C LEU A 84 -2.72 -7.35 9.17
N ILE A 85 -2.18 -6.21 8.76
CA ILE A 85 -1.25 -6.08 7.64
C ILE A 85 0.03 -5.42 8.14
N HIS A 86 1.16 -6.08 8.00
CA HIS A 86 2.46 -5.49 8.22
C HIS A 86 2.87 -4.77 6.95
N CYS A 87 2.84 -3.45 6.96
CA CYS A 87 3.18 -2.60 5.82
C CYS A 87 3.55 -1.21 6.30
N ASP A 88 4.39 -0.51 5.53
CA ASP A 88 4.60 0.91 5.71
C ASP A 88 3.25 1.66 5.62
N ILE A 89 2.93 2.43 6.67
CA ILE A 89 1.63 3.09 6.78
C ILE A 89 1.44 4.15 5.68
N TYR A 90 2.51 4.80 5.23
CA TYR A 90 2.46 5.79 4.17
C TYR A 90 2.13 5.12 2.82
N VAL A 91 2.79 3.99 2.51
CA VAL A 91 2.51 3.20 1.30
C VAL A 91 1.06 2.69 1.32
N PHE A 92 0.61 2.11 2.44
CA PHE A 92 -0.76 1.61 2.52
C PHE A 92 -1.80 2.75 2.45
N THR A 93 -1.51 3.91 3.04
CA THR A 93 -2.35 5.11 2.90
C THR A 93 -2.45 5.54 1.44
N TRP A 94 -1.33 5.50 0.68
CA TRP A 94 -1.33 5.78 -0.75
C TRP A 94 -2.23 4.80 -1.52
N LEU A 95 -2.12 3.51 -1.24
CA LEU A 95 -2.95 2.47 -1.86
C LEU A 95 -4.44 2.66 -1.55
N MET A 96 -4.79 3.01 -0.31
CA MET A 96 -6.18 3.28 0.06
C MET A 96 -6.75 4.52 -0.64
N ARG A 97 -5.93 5.56 -0.85
CA ARG A 97 -6.34 6.70 -1.69
C ARG A 97 -6.56 6.29 -3.14
N TYR A 98 -5.72 5.41 -3.68
CA TYR A 98 -5.87 4.89 -5.03
C TYR A 98 -7.17 4.07 -5.18
N VAL A 99 -7.45 3.16 -4.25
CA VAL A 99 -8.67 2.31 -4.27
C VAL A 99 -9.95 3.13 -4.11
N LYS A 100 -9.94 4.17 -3.27
CA LYS A 100 -11.11 4.99 -3.00
C LYS A 100 -11.32 6.14 -4.00
N ALA A 101 -10.40 6.36 -4.92
CA ALA A 101 -10.50 7.42 -5.91
C ALA A 101 -11.73 7.19 -6.82
N GLN A 102 -12.62 8.17 -6.91
CA GLN A 102 -13.79 8.09 -7.80
C GLN A 102 -13.50 8.74 -9.15
N GLN A 103 -12.62 9.74 -9.16
CA GLN A 103 -12.22 10.47 -10.36
C GLN A 103 -10.71 10.44 -10.53
N ARG A 104 -10.26 10.70 -11.76
CA ARG A 104 -8.83 10.71 -12.09
C ARG A 104 -8.05 11.77 -11.29
N GLU A 105 -8.72 12.86 -10.91
CA GLU A 105 -8.15 13.96 -10.14
C GLU A 105 -7.89 13.58 -8.67
N ASP A 106 -8.60 12.58 -8.15
CA ASP A 106 -8.45 12.08 -6.78
C ASP A 106 -7.27 11.11 -6.65
N LEU A 107 -6.79 10.57 -7.77
CA LEU A 107 -5.72 9.56 -7.79
C LEU A 107 -4.43 10.14 -7.20
N PRO A 108 -3.80 9.42 -6.26
CA PRO A 108 -2.51 9.85 -5.74
C PRO A 108 -1.45 9.79 -6.84
N ALA A 109 -0.56 10.78 -6.87
CA ALA A 109 0.47 10.86 -7.90
C ALA A 109 1.62 9.87 -7.64
N LEU A 110 2.00 9.12 -8.66
CA LEU A 110 3.26 8.37 -8.70
C LEU A 110 4.44 9.33 -8.87
N ASN A 111 5.51 9.11 -8.12
CA ASN A 111 6.75 9.87 -8.18
C ASN A 111 7.96 8.96 -7.97
N ASP A 112 9.16 9.51 -8.09
CA ASP A 112 10.41 8.75 -8.04
C ASP A 112 10.67 8.13 -6.63
N GLU A 113 10.04 8.65 -5.58
CA GLU A 113 10.19 8.16 -4.19
C GLU A 113 9.18 7.07 -3.82
N ASN A 114 7.93 7.20 -4.27
CA ASN A 114 6.85 6.29 -3.90
C ASN A 114 6.65 5.13 -4.88
N CYS A 115 7.14 5.25 -6.12
CA CYS A 115 6.75 4.31 -7.17
C CYS A 115 7.26 2.89 -6.91
N LEU A 116 8.50 2.71 -6.43
CA LEU A 116 9.01 1.37 -6.13
C LEU A 116 8.32 0.72 -4.91
N PRO A 117 8.18 1.40 -3.75
CA PRO A 117 7.40 0.85 -2.64
C PRO A 117 5.95 0.51 -3.02
N VAL A 118 5.30 1.37 -3.81
CA VAL A 118 3.95 1.13 -4.34
C VAL A 118 3.94 -0.05 -5.29
N LEU A 119 4.93 -0.22 -6.18
CA LEU A 119 5.03 -1.37 -7.07
C LEU A 119 5.12 -2.68 -6.27
N ILE A 120 5.99 -2.73 -5.26
CA ILE A 120 6.18 -3.94 -4.45
C ILE A 120 4.90 -4.30 -3.70
N ALA A 121 4.26 -3.31 -3.06
CA ALA A 121 3.02 -3.52 -2.31
C ALA A 121 1.84 -3.89 -3.21
N SER A 122 1.68 -3.20 -4.35
CA SER A 122 0.62 -3.48 -5.32
C SER A 122 0.77 -4.84 -5.99
N ASN A 123 2.01 -5.28 -6.26
CA ASN A 123 2.29 -6.62 -6.77
C ASN A 123 1.91 -7.70 -5.74
N PHE A 124 2.26 -7.49 -4.45
CA PHE A 124 1.88 -8.42 -3.39
C PHE A 124 0.36 -8.50 -3.20
N LEU A 125 -0.33 -7.37 -3.25
CA LEU A 125 -1.79 -7.28 -3.10
C LEU A 125 -2.55 -7.62 -4.40
N GLU A 126 -1.84 -8.08 -5.44
CA GLU A 126 -2.38 -8.50 -6.73
C GLU A 126 -3.18 -7.40 -7.46
N MET A 127 -2.72 -6.15 -7.40
CA MET A 127 -3.37 -4.99 -8.03
C MET A 127 -2.88 -4.78 -9.47
N ALA A 128 -3.28 -5.66 -10.40
CA ALA A 128 -2.70 -5.74 -11.76
C ALA A 128 -2.60 -4.41 -12.53
N THR A 129 -3.64 -3.58 -12.52
CA THR A 129 -3.63 -2.28 -13.21
C THR A 129 -2.55 -1.35 -12.66
N LEU A 130 -2.46 -1.24 -11.33
CA LEU A 130 -1.48 -0.37 -10.67
C LEU A 130 -0.05 -0.89 -10.85
N VAL A 131 0.14 -2.22 -10.85
CA VAL A 131 1.43 -2.84 -11.18
C VAL A 131 1.89 -2.40 -12.57
N SER A 132 1.01 -2.48 -13.57
CA SER A 132 1.32 -2.05 -14.95
C SER A 132 1.69 -0.55 -15.02
N GLU A 133 0.94 0.30 -14.33
CA GLU A 133 1.24 1.74 -14.27
C GLU A 133 2.61 2.04 -13.64
N CYS A 134 2.93 1.37 -12.53
CA CYS A 134 4.22 1.49 -11.86
C CYS A 134 5.38 0.96 -12.73
N VAL A 135 5.20 -0.20 -13.38
CA VAL A 135 6.20 -0.76 -14.31
C VAL A 135 6.47 0.21 -15.45
N SER A 136 5.44 0.78 -16.09
CA SER A 136 5.62 1.75 -17.18
C SER A 136 6.29 3.05 -16.69
N TYR A 137 5.93 3.51 -15.48
CA TYR A 137 6.56 4.69 -14.88
C TYR A 137 8.06 4.46 -14.64
N ILE A 138 8.42 3.32 -14.04
CA ILE A 138 9.80 2.96 -13.74
C ILE A 138 10.60 2.70 -15.01
N ALA A 139 10.06 1.95 -15.97
CA ALA A 139 10.76 1.61 -17.21
C ALA A 139 11.20 2.87 -17.98
N ARG A 140 10.37 3.92 -18.02
CA ARG A 140 10.70 5.20 -18.67
C ARG A 140 11.75 6.03 -17.92
N ARG A 141 12.00 5.71 -16.65
CA ARG A 141 12.84 6.50 -15.73
C ARG A 141 13.83 5.62 -14.98
N PHE A 142 14.18 4.46 -15.54
CA PHE A 142 14.91 3.42 -14.82
C PHE A 142 16.26 3.94 -14.28
N LEU A 143 16.96 4.74 -15.08
CA LEU A 143 18.22 5.37 -14.68
C LEU A 143 18.07 6.27 -13.44
N ARG A 144 16.92 6.95 -13.27
CA ARG A 144 16.65 7.76 -12.07
C ARG A 144 16.48 6.87 -10.85
N LEU A 145 15.75 5.77 -10.99
CA LEU A 145 15.57 4.78 -9.92
C LEU A 145 16.93 4.21 -9.46
N LEU A 146 17.83 3.87 -10.39
CA LEU A 146 19.17 3.37 -10.07
C LEU A 146 20.05 4.37 -9.32
N ARG A 147 19.76 5.67 -9.42
CA ARG A 147 20.50 6.74 -8.73
C ARG A 147 19.97 6.99 -7.31
N MET A 148 18.82 6.43 -6.96
CA MET A 148 18.24 6.55 -5.63
C MET A 148 18.86 5.52 -4.67
N PRO A 149 18.96 5.82 -3.36
CA PRO A 149 19.41 4.87 -2.36
C PRO A 149 18.28 3.87 -2.04
N THR A 150 17.91 3.04 -3.02
CA THR A 150 16.77 2.13 -2.92
C THR A 150 17.21 0.69 -3.13
N ASP A 151 16.75 -0.21 -2.27
CA ASP A 151 17.05 -1.63 -2.38
C ASP A 151 16.13 -2.28 -3.43
N LEU A 152 16.74 -2.83 -4.49
CA LEU A 152 16.02 -3.50 -5.59
C LEU A 152 15.85 -5.00 -5.36
N ASN A 153 16.40 -5.57 -4.27
CA ASN A 153 16.25 -7.00 -3.97
C ASN A 153 14.78 -7.42 -3.74
N PHE A 154 13.89 -6.46 -3.50
CA PHE A 154 12.46 -6.70 -3.34
C PHE A 154 11.71 -6.89 -4.67
N LEU A 155 12.38 -6.68 -5.81
CA LEU A 155 11.81 -6.98 -7.12
C LEU A 155 11.83 -8.49 -7.37
N THR A 156 10.66 -9.08 -7.58
CA THR A 156 10.55 -10.48 -7.98
C THR A 156 11.07 -10.69 -9.40
N GLN A 157 11.43 -11.93 -9.75
CA GLN A 157 11.86 -12.26 -11.11
C GLN A 157 10.81 -11.86 -12.17
N ASP A 158 9.53 -11.96 -11.83
CA ASP A 158 8.44 -11.56 -12.72
C ASP A 158 8.37 -10.03 -12.89
N LEU A 159 8.56 -9.25 -11.82
CA LEU A 159 8.65 -7.79 -11.93
C LEU A 159 9.87 -7.36 -12.73
N VAL A 160 11.02 -8.03 -12.54
CA VAL A 160 12.22 -7.76 -13.34
C VAL A 160 11.97 -8.08 -14.82
N ARG A 161 11.27 -9.18 -15.13
CA ARG A 161 10.89 -9.51 -16.50
C ARG A 161 9.98 -8.45 -17.10
N GLN A 162 8.92 -8.04 -16.38
CA GLN A 162 8.00 -6.99 -16.84
C GLN A 162 8.72 -5.66 -17.08
N LEU A 163 9.64 -5.28 -16.19
CA LEU A 163 10.48 -4.10 -16.38
C LEU A 163 11.38 -4.23 -17.61
N ALA A 164 11.98 -5.40 -17.84
CA ALA A 164 12.84 -5.63 -19.00
C ALA A 164 12.06 -5.58 -20.32
N GLU A 165 10.82 -6.07 -20.34
CA GLU A 165 9.93 -6.03 -21.51
C GLU A 165 9.43 -4.61 -21.83
N GLU A 166 9.19 -3.79 -20.81
CA GLU A 166 8.72 -2.41 -20.95
C GLU A 166 9.88 -1.40 -21.21
N CYS A 167 11.12 -1.78 -20.89
CA CYS A 167 12.29 -0.94 -21.14
C CYS A 167 12.56 -0.78 -22.63
N THR A 168 12.75 0.47 -23.07
CA THR A 168 13.20 0.75 -24.43
C THR A 168 14.70 0.48 -24.57
N VAL A 169 15.16 0.21 -25.80
CA VAL A 169 16.60 0.07 -26.11
C VAL A 169 17.38 1.30 -25.66
N GLU A 170 16.83 2.50 -25.88
CA GLU A 170 17.44 3.76 -25.46
C GLU A 170 17.65 3.81 -23.95
N THR A 171 16.63 3.43 -23.17
CA THR A 171 16.75 3.39 -21.71
C THR A 171 17.76 2.35 -21.24
N LEU A 172 17.82 1.19 -21.90
CA LEU A 172 18.80 0.15 -21.59
C LEU A 172 20.23 0.60 -21.91
N GLU A 173 20.44 1.31 -23.02
CA GLU A 173 21.74 1.90 -23.37
C GLU A 173 22.19 2.93 -22.33
N ASP A 174 21.28 3.79 -21.88
CA ASP A 174 21.56 4.79 -20.84
C ASP A 174 21.97 4.13 -19.51
N VAL A 175 21.27 3.06 -19.14
CA VAL A 175 21.57 2.27 -17.95
C VAL A 175 22.91 1.57 -18.08
N TRP A 176 23.16 0.95 -19.23
CA TRP A 176 24.41 0.26 -19.54
C TRP A 176 25.60 1.20 -19.40
N ARG A 177 25.50 2.43 -19.93
CA ARG A 177 26.56 3.45 -19.80
C ARG A 177 26.84 3.83 -18.35
N GLU A 178 25.82 4.04 -17.52
CA GLU A 178 26.01 4.39 -16.10
C GLU A 178 26.69 3.25 -15.32
N VAL A 179 26.40 1.99 -15.66
CA VAL A 179 27.00 0.82 -14.99
C VAL A 179 28.42 0.55 -15.46
N GLU A 180 28.69 0.71 -16.76
CA GLU A 180 30.02 0.46 -17.33
C GLU A 180 31.03 1.59 -17.08
N GLU A 181 30.60 2.82 -16.76
CA GLU A 181 31.54 3.91 -16.51
C GLU A 181 32.50 3.57 -15.34
N PRO A 182 33.80 3.36 -15.60
CA PRO A 182 34.75 2.90 -14.61
C PRO A 182 35.07 4.04 -13.64
N GLY A 183 34.32 4.13 -12.54
CA GLY A 183 34.58 5.16 -11.52
C GLY A 183 33.54 5.32 -10.41
N ARG A 184 32.30 4.88 -10.60
CA ARG A 184 31.25 4.92 -9.56
C ARG A 184 30.98 3.53 -9.00
N ARG A 185 31.85 3.05 -8.10
CA ARG A 185 31.42 1.98 -7.18
C ARG A 185 30.27 2.55 -6.33
N PRO A 186 29.20 1.78 -6.04
CA PRO A 186 28.22 2.14 -5.04
C PRO A 186 28.97 2.49 -3.75
N ARG A 187 28.51 3.50 -3.01
CA ARG A 187 29.00 3.77 -1.66
C ARG A 187 28.67 2.56 -0.78
N GLY A 188 29.54 1.56 -0.81
CA GLY A 188 29.54 0.47 0.14
C GLY A 188 29.70 1.07 1.52
N HIS A 189 28.78 0.70 2.40
CA HIS A 189 28.89 0.90 3.83
C HIS A 189 30.33 0.61 4.28
N LYS A 190 30.97 1.58 4.93
CA LYS A 190 32.36 1.39 5.40
C LYS A 190 32.38 0.21 6.37
N PRO A 191 33.19 -0.84 6.12
CA PRO A 191 33.42 -1.87 7.12
C PRO A 191 34.36 -1.28 8.17
N GLY A 192 33.81 -0.86 9.31
CA GLY A 192 34.60 -0.45 10.47
C GLY A 192 33.98 0.65 11.31
N GLU A 193 32.84 0.39 11.94
CA GLU A 193 32.56 0.92 13.29
C GLU A 193 32.16 -0.27 14.15
N ARG A 194 33.01 -0.55 15.14
CA ARG A 194 32.84 -1.56 16.19
C ARG A 194 31.98 -1.00 17.31
#